data_AF-A0A349NI77-F1
#
_entry.id   AF-A0A349NI77-F1
#
_cell.length_a   1.000
_cell.length_b   1.000
_cell.length_c   1.000
_cell.angle_alpha   90.00
_cell.angle_beta   90.00
_cell.angle_gamma   90.00
#
_symmetry.space_group_name_H-M   'P 1'
#
loop_
_entity.id
_entity.type
_entity.pdbx_description
1 polymer ?
#
loop_
_entity_poly.entity_id
_entity_poly.type
_entity_poly.pdbx_seq_one_letter_code
_entity_poly.pdbx_strand_id
1 'polypeptide(L)'
;MSRPKPRIIMEKTDRKNYMSEQILEVENIYAVFYDGEPISIKHSSMISNTPSPRYKRFAFPNSGHAFKLCESLNSYHNTTKFHVVKFTSWISIDKDEES
;
A
#
# COMPACT_ATOMS: atom_id res chain seq x y z
N MET A 1 -15.48 -13.82 -8.06
CA MET A 1 -14.69 -15.07 -7.94
C MET A 1 -13.96 -15.04 -6.61
N SER A 2 -13.99 -16.15 -5.85
CA SER A 2 -13.25 -16.24 -4.59
C SER A 2 -11.75 -16.19 -4.87
N ARG A 3 -11.02 -15.31 -4.19
CA ARG A 3 -9.57 -15.20 -4.35
C ARG A 3 -8.93 -16.51 -3.87
N PRO A 4 -7.98 -17.11 -4.61
CA PRO A 4 -7.25 -18.26 -4.12
C PRO A 4 -6.57 -17.92 -2.79
N LYS A 5 -6.57 -18.88 -1.86
CA LYS A 5 -5.96 -18.70 -0.54
C LYS A 5 -4.46 -18.38 -0.73
N PRO A 6 -3.94 -17.28 -0.19
CA PRO A 6 -2.53 -16.93 -0.36
C PRO A 6 -1.64 -17.96 0.33
N ARG A 7 -0.46 -18.20 -0.24
CA ARG A 7 0.58 -19.05 0.37
C ARG A 7 1.20 -18.30 1.54
N ILE A 8 1.34 -18.98 2.68
CA ILE A 8 2.07 -18.47 3.85
C ILE A 8 3.56 -18.77 3.63
N ILE A 9 4.38 -17.72 3.64
CA ILE A 9 5.85 -17.80 3.53
C ILE A 9 6.46 -18.10 4.89
N MET A 10 5.99 -17.39 5.92
CA MET A 10 6.49 -17.49 7.29
C MET A 10 5.36 -17.24 8.26
N GLU A 11 5.38 -17.94 9.39
CA GLU A 11 4.47 -17.70 10.50
C GLU A 11 5.26 -17.70 11.80
N LYS A 12 4.98 -16.71 12.66
CA LYS A 12 5.54 -16.64 14.00
C LYS A 12 4.43 -16.34 14.99
N THR A 13 4.31 -17.18 16.01
CA THR A 13 3.35 -16.99 17.09
C THR A 13 4.07 -16.62 18.37
N ASP A 14 3.74 -15.46 18.93
CA ASP A 14 4.20 -15.07 20.25
C ASP A 14 3.42 -15.84 21.32
N ARG A 15 4.11 -16.69 22.08
CA ARG A 15 3.49 -17.51 23.14
C ARG A 15 3.00 -16.69 24.33
N LYS A 16 3.48 -15.46 24.52
CA LYS A 16 3.08 -14.61 25.64
C LYS A 16 1.71 -13.97 25.42
N ASN A 17 1.47 -13.48 24.20
CA ASN A 17 0.25 -12.76 23.84
C ASN A 17 -0.66 -13.55 22.90
N TYR A 18 -0.25 -14.76 22.49
CA TYR A 18 -0.97 -15.65 21.56
C TYR A 18 -1.27 -15.01 20.19
N MET A 19 -0.51 -13.97 19.80
CA MET A 19 -0.65 -13.31 18.51
C MET A 19 0.23 -14.02 17.47
N SER A 20 -0.37 -14.39 16.34
CA SER A 20 0.35 -14.91 15.18
C SER A 20 0.53 -13.83 14.11
N GLU A 21 1.75 -13.68 13.64
CA GLU A 21 2.08 -12.88 12.46
C GLU A 21 2.39 -13.84 11.31
N GLN A 22 1.74 -13.62 10.17
CA GLN A 22 1.92 -14.40 8.96
C GLN A 22 2.38 -13.51 7.82
N ILE A 23 3.47 -13.90 7.17
CA ILE A 23 3.95 -13.30 5.93
C ILE A 23 3.32 -14.06 4.78
N LEU A 24 2.58 -13.35 3.93
CA LEU A 24 1.83 -13.93 2.82
C LEU A 24 2.48 -13.59 1.48
N GLU A 25 2.51 -14.57 0.59
CA GLU A 25 2.92 -14.36 -0.79
C GLU A 25 1.85 -13.57 -1.56
N VAL A 26 2.32 -12.66 -2.40
CA VAL A 26 1.48 -11.83 -3.24
C VAL A 26 2.04 -11.86 -4.66
N GLU A 27 1.20 -12.21 -5.62
CA GLU A 27 1.58 -12.31 -7.03
C GLU A 27 1.86 -10.94 -7.66
N ASN A 28 1.07 -9.92 -7.30
CA ASN A 28 1.10 -8.62 -7.93
C ASN A 28 0.84 -7.50 -6.91
N ILE A 29 1.50 -6.36 -7.09
CA ILE A 29 1.30 -5.16 -6.28
C ILE A 29 0.57 -4.12 -7.11
N TYR A 30 -0.36 -3.40 -6.50
CA TYR A 30 -1.14 -2.33 -7.11
C TYR A 30 -0.87 -1.02 -6.39
N ALA A 31 -0.64 0.06 -7.11
CA ALA A 31 -0.53 1.40 -6.53
C ALA A 31 -1.43 2.39 -7.23
N VAL A 32 -1.74 3.49 -6.53
CA VAL A 32 -2.41 4.65 -7.14
C VAL A 32 -1.36 5.65 -7.57
N PHE A 33 -1.48 6.14 -8.80
CA PHE A 33 -0.64 7.14 -9.43
C PHE A 33 -1.47 8.40 -9.69
N TYR A 34 -0.83 9.54 -9.80
CA TYR A 34 -1.42 10.79 -10.25
C TYR A 34 -0.64 11.30 -11.45
N ASP A 35 -1.32 11.50 -12.58
CA ASP A 35 -0.71 12.08 -13.79
C ASP A 35 0.57 11.37 -14.30
N GLY A 36 0.66 10.07 -14.05
CA GLY A 36 1.78 9.22 -14.48
C GLY A 36 2.87 9.02 -13.42
N GLU A 37 2.74 9.66 -12.25
CA GLU A 37 3.73 9.57 -11.17
C GLU A 37 3.19 8.82 -9.94
N PRO A 38 4.04 8.05 -9.24
CA PRO A 38 3.68 7.45 -7.97
C PRO A 38 3.52 8.52 -6.89
N ILE A 39 2.50 8.38 -6.03
CA ILE A 39 2.16 9.38 -5.02
C ILE A 39 2.25 8.82 -3.60
N SER A 40 2.45 9.72 -2.62
CA SER A 40 2.25 9.43 -1.20
C SER A 40 1.23 10.41 -0.60
N ILE A 41 0.51 9.96 0.44
CA ILE A 41 -0.49 10.80 1.12
C ILE A 41 0.01 11.14 2.51
N LYS A 42 0.03 12.43 2.81
CA LYS A 42 0.25 12.97 4.16
C LYS A 42 -1.08 13.49 4.68
N HIS A 43 -1.54 12.96 5.81
CA HIS A 43 -2.65 13.55 6.55
C HIS A 43 -2.11 14.48 7.64
N SER A 44 -2.54 15.74 7.60
CA SER A 44 -2.32 16.71 8.67
C SER A 44 -3.66 17.28 9.10
N SER A 45 -3.84 17.48 10.41
CA SER A 45 -4.98 18.22 10.96
C SER A 45 -4.56 19.66 11.22
N MET A 46 -5.41 20.62 10.88
CA MET A 46 -5.19 22.04 11.23
C MET A 46 -5.33 22.28 12.74
N ILE A 47 -6.08 21.42 13.45
CA ILE A 47 -6.41 21.57 14.88
C ILE A 47 -5.38 20.87 15.77
N SER A 48 -4.77 19.79 15.27
CA SER A 48 -3.79 19.00 16.01
C SER A 48 -2.54 18.85 15.16
N ASN A 49 -1.49 19.57 15.55
CA ASN A 49 -0.18 19.44 14.93
C ASN A 49 0.52 18.21 15.55
N THR A 50 0.10 17.01 15.15
CA THR A 50 0.81 15.80 15.57
C THR A 50 2.26 15.90 15.07
N PRO A 51 3.26 15.75 15.95
CA PRO A 51 4.65 16.10 15.65
C PRO A 51 5.27 15.27 14.52
N SER A 52 4.70 14.11 14.20
CA SER A 52 5.20 13.21 13.16
C SER A 52 4.22 13.09 11.99
N PRO A 53 4.64 13.44 10.77
CA PRO A 53 3.87 13.16 9.57
C PRO A 53 3.57 11.65 9.47
N ARG A 54 2.29 11.28 9.47
CA ARG A 54 1.88 9.90 9.15
C ARG A 54 1.65 9.79 7.66
N TYR A 55 2.59 9.14 6.98
CA TYR A 55 2.45 8.79 5.57
C TYR A 55 1.62 7.51 5.43
N LYS A 56 0.65 7.53 4.53
CA LYS A 56 -0.18 6.36 4.23
C LYS A 56 0.46 5.51 3.13
N ARG A 57 0.44 4.19 3.32
CA ARG A 57 0.84 3.21 2.28
C ARG A 57 -0.11 3.30 1.09
N PHE A 58 0.45 3.32 -0.12
CA PHE A 58 -0.28 3.39 -1.40
C PHE A 58 -0.14 2.12 -2.25
N ALA A 59 0.70 1.18 -1.81
CA ALA A 59 0.85 -0.13 -2.42
C ALA A 59 -0.10 -1.15 -1.76
N PHE A 60 -0.86 -1.88 -2.56
CA PHE A 60 -1.86 -2.85 -2.15
C PHE A 60 -1.61 -4.21 -2.81
N PRO A 61 -1.79 -5.32 -2.07
CA PRO A 61 -1.77 -6.66 -2.65
C PRO A 61 -3.09 -7.03 -3.35
N ASN A 62 -4.05 -6.09 -3.42
CA ASN A 62 -5.37 -6.28 -4.02
C ASN A 62 -5.76 -5.04 -4.82
N SER A 63 -6.09 -5.23 -6.09
CA SER A 63 -6.57 -4.17 -6.99
C SER A 63 -7.83 -3.48 -6.46
N GLY A 64 -8.76 -4.21 -5.83
CA GLY A 64 -10.00 -3.62 -5.32
C GLY A 64 -9.78 -2.56 -4.24
N HIS A 65 -8.73 -2.69 -3.42
CA HIS A 65 -8.38 -1.66 -2.45
C HIS A 65 -7.73 -0.44 -3.12
N ALA A 66 -6.90 -0.67 -4.14
CA ALA A 66 -6.30 0.41 -4.92
C ALA A 66 -7.36 1.20 -5.70
N PHE A 67 -8.34 0.53 -6.32
CA PHE A 67 -9.44 1.18 -7.04
C PHE A 67 -10.34 2.00 -6.11
N LYS A 68 -10.71 1.47 -4.93
CA LYS A 68 -11.48 2.23 -3.94
C LYS A 68 -10.73 3.49 -3.48
N LEU A 69 -9.42 3.40 -3.27
CA LEU A 69 -8.61 4.57 -2.93
C LEU A 69 -8.60 5.58 -4.09
N CYS A 70 -8.37 5.10 -5.31
CA CYS A 70 -8.36 5.91 -6.52
C CYS A 70 -9.69 6.68 -6.72
N GLU A 71 -10.82 6.00 -6.63
CA GLU A 71 -12.16 6.60 -6.71
C GLU A 71 -12.37 7.66 -5.61
N SER A 72 -11.97 7.34 -4.38
CA SER A 72 -12.07 8.29 -3.27
C SER A 72 -11.22 9.55 -3.51
N LEU A 73 -10.02 9.42 -4.08
CA LEU A 73 -9.14 10.55 -4.38
C LEU A 73 -9.64 11.38 -5.55
N ASN A 74 -10.09 10.73 -6.63
CA ASN A 74 -10.72 11.39 -7.77
C ASN A 74 -11.95 12.19 -7.33
N SER A 75 -12.80 11.62 -6.47
CA SER A 75 -13.96 12.29 -5.90
C SER A 75 -13.57 13.47 -5.00
N TYR A 76 -12.63 13.27 -4.07
CA TYR A 76 -12.22 14.32 -3.12
C TYR A 76 -11.54 15.52 -3.80
N HIS A 77 -10.73 15.28 -4.83
CA HIS A 77 -10.01 16.32 -5.57
C HIS A 77 -10.74 16.79 -6.84
N ASN A 78 -11.95 16.27 -7.09
CA ASN A 78 -12.73 16.55 -8.30
C ASN A 78 -11.91 16.40 -9.59
N THR A 79 -11.23 15.27 -9.73
CA THR A 79 -10.32 14.98 -10.84
C THR A 79 -10.50 13.55 -11.34
N THR A 80 -9.92 13.24 -12.50
CA THR A 80 -9.85 11.90 -13.08
C THR A 80 -8.41 11.45 -13.33
N LYS A 81 -7.44 12.22 -12.84
CA LYS A 81 -6.00 11.98 -13.04
C LYS A 81 -5.46 10.85 -12.17
N PHE A 82 -6.14 10.48 -11.09
CA PHE A 82 -5.73 9.33 -10.30
C PHE A 82 -6.10 8.05 -11.05
N HIS A 83 -5.16 7.12 -11.13
CA HIS A 83 -5.35 5.81 -11.77
C HIS A 83 -4.52 4.74 -11.06
N VAL A 84 -4.88 3.47 -11.27
CA VAL A 84 -4.22 2.33 -10.64
C VAL A 84 -3.21 1.70 -11.59
N VAL A 85 -1.99 1.50 -11.10
CA VAL A 85 -0.91 0.80 -11.81
C VAL A 85 -0.66 -0.55 -11.16
N LYS A 86 -0.53 -1.59 -11.99
CA LYS A 86 -0.16 -2.95 -11.57
C LYS A 86 1.33 -3.16 -11.81
N PHE A 87 2.07 -3.51 -10.77
CA PHE A 87 3.46 -3.93 -10.87
C PHE A 87 3.53 -5.45 -11.04
N THR A 88 4.13 -5.88 -12.14
CA THR A 88 4.42 -7.29 -12.44
C THR A 88 5.89 -7.63 -12.23
N SER A 89 6.76 -6.63 -12.09
CA SER A 89 8.19 -6.79 -11.81
C SER A 89 8.64 -5.78 -10.76
N TRP A 90 9.65 -6.15 -9.99
CA TRP A 90 10.32 -5.31 -9.00
C TRP A 90 11.81 -5.66 -8.97
N ILE A 91 12.62 -4.68 -8.57
CA ILE A 91 14.08 -4.81 -8.42
C ILE A 91 14.38 -4.82 -6.93
N SER A 92 15.22 -5.75 -6.48
CA SER A 92 15.79 -5.72 -5.13
C SER A 92 16.86 -4.64 -5.07
N ILE A 93 16.72 -3.70 -4.15
CA ILE A 93 17.73 -2.67 -3.89
C ILE A 93 18.35 -3.00 -2.53
N ASP A 94 19.67 -3.08 -2.49
CA ASP A 94 20.42 -3.26 -1.25
C ASP A 94 20.71 -1.88 -0.63
N LYS A 95 20.69 -1.84 0.70
CA LYS A 95 20.73 -0.59 1.49
C LYS A 95 22.02 0.23 1.30
N ASP A 96 23.04 -0.37 0.71
CA ASP A 96 24.36 0.23 0.52
C ASP A 96 24.48 1.00 -0.81
N GLU A 97 23.51 0.87 -1.74
CA GLU A 97 23.57 1.49 -3.07
C GLU A 97 23.00 2.92 -3.16
N GLU A 98 22.34 3.42 -2.11
CA GLU A 98 21.72 4.77 -2.07
C GLU A 98 22.56 5.83 -1.32
N SER A 99 23.89 5.66 -1.23
CA SER A 99 24.81 6.62 -0.58
C SER A 99 25.23 7.78 -1.48
#